data_AF-A0A1B6EN53-F1
#
_entry.id   AF-A0A1B6EN53-F1
#
_cell.length_a   1.000
_cell.length_b   1.000
_cell.length_c   1.000
_cell.angle_alpha   90.00
_cell.angle_beta   90.00
_cell.angle_gamma   90.00
#
_symmetry.space_group_name_H-M   'P 1'
#
loop_
_entity.id
_entity.type
_entity.pdbx_description
1 polymer ?
#
loop_
_entity_poly.entity_id
_entity_poly.type
_entity_poly.pdbx_seq_one_letter_code
_entity_poly.pdbx_strand_id
1 'polypeptide(L)'
;DYFHGYDDLMKRRVVFVGDARKRIQEDYLRILRYFRFYGRIAEVPDNHDTDTLAAIKENGAGLAQISGERIWMELSLILAGNFWGSLVENIIKCGLGPHIGMPKEPDVESFIGLYNSGKNIELNSVSRMTPLFRSEDE
;
A
#
# COMPACT_ATOMS: atom_id res chain seq x y z
N ASP A 1 16.37 20.23 11.06
CA ASP A 1 15.20 19.70 10.32
C ASP A 1 14.81 20.76 9.29
N TYR A 2 14.95 20.46 7.99
CA TYR A 2 14.71 21.43 6.91
C TYR A 2 13.30 21.33 6.31
N PHE A 3 12.56 20.26 6.65
CA PHE A 3 11.29 19.92 6.01
C PHE A 3 10.23 19.48 7.03
N HIS A 4 10.39 19.86 8.31
CA HIS A 4 9.46 19.52 9.40
C HIS A 4 9.28 18.01 9.63
N GLY A 5 10.29 17.20 9.28
CA GLY A 5 10.20 15.74 9.39
C GLY A 5 10.06 15.24 10.83
N TYR A 6 10.60 15.98 11.81
CA TYR A 6 10.40 15.65 13.22
C TYR A 6 8.95 15.87 13.65
N ASP A 7 8.37 17.01 13.27
CA ASP A 7 6.97 17.34 13.60
C ASP A 7 5.99 16.38 12.92
N ASP A 8 6.24 16.03 11.64
CA ASP A 8 5.42 15.05 10.92
C ASP A 8 5.53 13.65 11.54
N LEU A 9 6.73 13.24 11.99
CA LEU A 9 6.91 11.98 12.70
C LEU A 9 6.15 11.97 14.03
N MET A 10 6.22 13.04 14.81
CA MET A 10 5.47 13.20 16.06
C MET A 10 3.96 13.20 15.81
N LYS A 11 3.51 13.75 14.68
CA LYS A 11 2.10 13.73 14.24
C LYS A 11 1.71 12.47 13.48
N ARG A 12 2.61 11.48 13.36
CA ARG A 12 2.37 10.19 12.69
C ARG A 12 1.93 10.37 11.22
N ARG A 13 2.40 11.43 10.58
CA ARG A 13 1.99 11.85 9.24
C ARG A 13 3.05 11.45 8.23
N VAL A 14 2.64 10.78 7.16
CA VAL A 14 3.51 10.49 6.01
C VAL A 14 3.17 11.45 4.90
N VAL A 15 4.11 12.34 4.56
CA VAL A 15 3.97 13.30 3.45
C VAL A 15 5.23 13.35 2.60
N PHE A 16 5.07 13.82 1.36
CA PHE A 16 6.18 14.06 0.46
C PHE A 16 6.86 15.39 0.78
N VAL A 17 8.18 15.44 0.57
CA VAL A 17 8.91 16.71 0.54
C VAL A 17 8.56 17.44 -0.76
N GLY A 18 7.92 18.60 -0.63
CA GLY A 18 7.44 19.39 -1.77
C GLY A 18 6.16 18.83 -2.39
N ASP A 19 6.01 18.96 -3.71
CA ASP A 19 4.81 18.53 -4.42
C ASP A 19 4.77 17.01 -4.63
N ALA A 20 3.75 16.34 -4.07
CA ALA A 20 3.60 14.89 -4.13
C ALA A 20 3.54 14.34 -5.57
N ARG A 21 2.89 15.04 -6.51
CA ARG A 21 2.77 14.59 -7.90
C ARG A 21 4.13 14.57 -8.58
N LYS A 22 4.90 15.65 -8.45
CA LYS A 22 6.28 15.72 -8.97
C LYS A 22 7.15 14.62 -8.38
N ARG A 23 7.07 14.42 -7.06
CA ARG A 23 7.84 13.35 -6.41
C ARG A 23 7.43 11.98 -6.93
N ILE A 24 6.15 11.69 -7.10
CA ILE A 24 5.71 10.39 -7.62
C ILE A 24 6.19 10.18 -9.06
N GLN A 25 6.11 11.21 -9.92
CA GLN A 25 6.53 11.12 -11.32
C GLN A 25 8.03 10.89 -11.51
N GLU A 26 8.88 11.33 -10.57
CA GLU A 26 10.31 11.00 -10.58
C GLU A 26 10.60 9.50 -10.36
N ASP A 27 9.76 8.80 -9.58
CA ASP A 27 9.87 7.36 -9.33
C ASP A 27 8.53 6.83 -8.80
N TYR A 28 7.75 6.18 -9.67
CA TYR A 28 6.40 5.70 -9.33
C TYR A 28 6.39 4.68 -8.18
N LEU A 29 7.52 4.00 -7.90
CA LEU A 29 7.63 3.11 -6.74
C LEU A 29 7.41 3.84 -5.40
N ARG A 30 7.53 5.17 -5.38
CA ARG A 30 7.22 6.00 -4.20
C ARG A 30 5.77 5.87 -3.74
N ILE A 31 4.85 5.48 -4.62
CA ILE A 31 3.46 5.16 -4.25
C ILE A 31 3.45 4.01 -3.24
N LEU A 32 4.12 2.88 -3.52
CA LEU A 32 4.17 1.75 -2.59
C LEU A 32 4.98 2.09 -1.34
N ARG A 33 6.06 2.87 -1.47
CA ARG A 33 6.84 3.33 -0.31
C ARG A 33 6.00 4.16 0.65
N TYR A 34 5.06 4.98 0.17
CA TYR A 34 4.12 5.70 1.02
C TYR A 34 3.32 4.74 1.91
N PHE A 35 2.67 3.73 1.32
CA PHE A 35 1.91 2.73 2.08
C PHE A 35 2.80 1.96 3.07
N ARG A 36 4.01 1.58 2.67
CA ARG A 36 4.97 0.92 3.56
C ARG A 36 5.33 1.78 4.77
N PHE A 37 5.66 3.05 4.54
CA PHE A 37 6.00 3.96 5.64
C PHE A 37 4.79 4.27 6.52
N TYR A 38 3.60 4.38 5.93
CA TYR A 38 2.36 4.54 6.66
C TYR A 38 2.15 3.38 7.64
N GLY A 39 2.22 2.13 7.16
CA GLY A 39 2.13 0.95 8.03
C GLY A 39 3.21 0.88 9.12
N ARG A 40 4.36 1.53 8.91
CA ARG A 40 5.44 1.56 9.90
C ARG A 40 5.21 2.58 11.02
N ILE A 41 4.64 3.75 10.70
CA ILE A 41 4.57 4.85 11.67
C ILE A 41 3.16 5.16 12.13
N ALA A 42 2.11 4.92 11.35
CA ALA A 42 0.75 5.33 11.71
C ALA A 42 0.23 4.61 12.96
N GLU A 43 -0.70 5.25 13.68
CA GLU A 43 -1.38 4.67 14.85
C GLU A 43 -2.73 4.05 14.49
N VAL A 44 -3.32 4.50 13.38
CA VAL A 44 -4.62 4.02 12.87
C VAL A 44 -4.49 3.69 11.37
N PRO A 45 -5.29 2.75 10.85
CA PRO A 45 -5.12 2.24 9.49
C PRO A 45 -5.54 3.20 8.36
N ASP A 46 -6.39 4.21 8.63
CA ASP A 46 -7.08 4.97 7.57
C ASP A 46 -7.12 6.50 7.83
N ASN A 47 -6.07 7.06 8.44
CA ASN A 47 -5.88 8.51 8.59
C ASN A 47 -4.85 9.02 7.58
N HIS A 48 -5.15 8.86 6.30
CA HIS A 48 -4.26 9.28 5.21
C HIS A 48 -4.45 10.76 4.86
N ASP A 49 -3.37 11.39 4.40
CA ASP A 49 -3.43 12.75 3.87
C ASP A 49 -4.17 12.77 2.51
N THR A 50 -5.22 13.60 2.40
CA THR A 50 -6.12 13.62 1.24
C THR A 50 -5.41 14.01 -0.05
N ASP A 51 -4.52 14.98 0.00
CA ASP A 51 -3.77 15.46 -1.16
C ASP A 51 -2.76 14.41 -1.63
N THR A 52 -2.14 13.71 -0.69
CA THR A 52 -1.25 12.59 -0.98
C THR A 52 -2.00 11.43 -1.65
N LEU A 53 -3.18 11.05 -1.14
CA LEU A 53 -4.01 10.03 -1.79
C LEU A 53 -4.49 10.45 -3.18
N ALA A 54 -4.85 11.72 -3.37
CA ALA A 54 -5.22 12.24 -4.69
C ALA A 54 -4.05 12.12 -5.67
N ALA A 55 -2.85 12.55 -5.27
CA ALA A 55 -1.65 12.43 -6.10
C ALA A 55 -1.31 10.97 -6.43
N ILE A 56 -1.51 10.03 -5.49
CA ILE A 56 -1.33 8.60 -5.71
C ILE A 56 -2.33 8.08 -6.76
N LYS A 57 -3.61 8.39 -6.62
CA LYS A 57 -4.65 7.95 -7.58
C LYS A 57 -4.39 8.48 -8.99
N GLU A 58 -4.06 9.75 -9.12
CA GLU A 58 -3.78 10.40 -10.41
C GLU A 58 -2.57 9.80 -11.14
N ASN A 59 -1.57 9.32 -10.39
CA ASN A 59 -0.31 8.82 -10.96
C ASN A 59 -0.17 7.28 -10.89
N GLY A 60 -1.21 6.57 -10.43
CA GLY A 60 -1.18 5.13 -10.18
C GLY A 60 -0.78 4.29 -11.39
N ALA A 61 -1.22 4.68 -12.59
CA ALA A 61 -0.91 3.99 -13.83
C ALA A 61 0.60 3.94 -14.14
N GLY A 62 1.40 4.86 -13.60
CA GLY A 62 2.85 4.87 -13.77
C GLY A 62 3.55 3.68 -13.08
N LEU A 63 2.89 3.00 -12.13
CA LEU A 63 3.42 1.75 -11.55
C LEU A 63 3.62 0.66 -12.60
N ALA A 64 2.89 0.67 -13.71
CA ALA A 64 3.09 -0.26 -14.82
C ALA A 64 4.48 -0.15 -15.50
N GLN A 65 5.23 0.94 -15.23
CA GLN A 65 6.60 1.14 -15.72
C GLN A 65 7.67 0.56 -14.77
N ILE A 66 7.28 0.11 -13.58
CA ILE A 66 8.19 -0.42 -12.57
C ILE A 66 8.31 -1.93 -12.72
N SER A 67 9.52 -2.47 -12.56
CA SER A 67 9.73 -3.93 -12.65
C SER A 67 8.98 -4.68 -11.56
N GLY A 68 8.50 -5.89 -11.89
CA GLY A 68 7.76 -6.74 -10.96
C GLY A 68 8.54 -7.07 -9.69
N GLU A 69 9.86 -7.21 -9.77
CA GLU A 69 10.73 -7.46 -8.62
C GLU A 69 10.72 -6.27 -7.66
N ARG A 70 10.83 -5.03 -8.18
CA ARG A 70 10.77 -3.80 -7.37
C ARG A 70 9.40 -3.63 -6.73
N ILE A 71 8.33 -3.92 -7.46
CA ILE A 71 6.97 -3.95 -6.91
C ILE A 71 6.87 -4.96 -5.77
N TRP A 72 7.32 -6.20 -5.99
CA TRP A 72 7.23 -7.27 -5.00
C TRP A 72 8.06 -6.98 -3.74
N MET A 73 9.26 -6.40 -3.88
CA MET A 73 10.06 -5.99 -2.73
C MET A 73 9.32 -5.00 -1.81
N GLU A 74 8.63 -4.00 -2.37
CA GLU A 74 7.87 -3.05 -1.55
C GLU A 74 6.55 -3.66 -1.04
N LEU A 75 5.83 -4.41 -1.88
CA LEU A 75 4.56 -5.04 -1.51
C LEU A 75 4.74 -6.09 -0.40
N SER A 76 5.78 -6.91 -0.47
CA SER A 76 6.09 -7.90 0.57
C SER A 76 6.38 -7.25 1.93
N LEU A 77 7.01 -6.07 1.95
CA LEU A 77 7.25 -5.29 3.16
C LEU A 77 5.97 -4.64 3.71
N ILE A 78 5.06 -4.17 2.84
CA ILE A 78 3.72 -3.72 3.25
C ILE A 78 2.96 -4.87 3.90
N LEU A 79 2.96 -6.04 3.24
CA LEU A 79 2.26 -7.23 3.71
C LEU A 79 2.78 -7.74 5.04
N ALA A 80 4.08 -7.61 5.32
CA ALA A 80 4.68 -7.99 6.59
C ALA A 80 4.48 -6.95 7.71
N GLY A 81 4.09 -5.72 7.36
CA GLY A 81 3.95 -4.60 8.30
C GLY A 81 2.62 -4.55 9.05
N ASN A 82 2.45 -3.50 9.85
CA ASN A 82 1.17 -3.24 10.51
C ASN A 82 0.12 -2.80 9.49
N PHE A 83 -1.15 -3.04 9.83
CA PHE A 83 -2.29 -2.66 9.01
C PHE A 83 -2.28 -3.22 7.58
N TRP A 84 -1.51 -4.29 7.30
CA TRP A 84 -1.33 -4.82 5.95
C TRP A 84 -2.65 -5.06 5.21
N GLY A 85 -3.68 -5.55 5.90
CA GLY A 85 -5.01 -5.76 5.31
C GLY A 85 -5.65 -4.45 4.86
N SER A 86 -5.73 -3.48 5.77
CA SER A 86 -6.28 -2.15 5.47
C SER A 86 -5.47 -1.40 4.40
N LEU A 87 -4.14 -1.53 4.38
CA LEU A 87 -3.29 -0.88 3.40
C LEU A 87 -3.46 -1.46 2.01
N VAL A 88 -3.54 -2.79 1.89
CA VAL A 88 -3.82 -3.45 0.60
C VAL A 88 -5.23 -3.12 0.12
N GLU A 89 -6.21 -3.06 1.02
CA GLU A 89 -7.55 -2.58 0.69
C GLU A 89 -7.52 -1.14 0.14
N ASN A 90 -6.75 -0.24 0.77
CA ASN A 90 -6.59 1.14 0.30
C ASN A 90 -5.86 1.22 -1.05
N ILE A 91 -4.88 0.35 -1.31
CA ILE A 91 -4.22 0.21 -2.61
C ILE A 91 -5.24 -0.18 -3.69
N ILE A 92 -6.13 -1.14 -3.41
CA ILE A 92 -7.18 -1.58 -4.33
C ILE A 92 -8.21 -0.46 -4.55
N LYS A 93 -8.67 0.23 -3.49
CA LYS A 93 -9.57 1.39 -3.57
C LYS A 93 -8.97 2.57 -4.35
N CYS A 94 -7.64 2.66 -4.41
CA CYS A 94 -6.93 3.64 -5.23
C CYS A 94 -6.77 3.21 -6.70
N GLY A 95 -7.30 2.03 -7.09
CA GLY A 95 -7.21 1.53 -8.46
C GLY A 95 -5.83 1.01 -8.84
N LEU A 96 -4.96 0.74 -7.87
CA LEU A 96 -3.56 0.39 -8.14
C LEU A 96 -3.35 -1.10 -8.44
N GLY A 97 -4.29 -1.96 -8.06
CA GLY A 97 -4.19 -3.42 -8.16
C GLY A 97 -3.71 -3.93 -9.53
N PRO A 98 -4.35 -3.51 -10.66
CA PRO A 98 -3.94 -3.93 -12.00
C PRO A 98 -2.49 -3.58 -12.37
N HIS A 99 -1.89 -2.58 -11.72
CA HIS A 99 -0.54 -2.12 -12.00
C HIS A 99 0.54 -2.80 -11.14
N ILE A 100 0.13 -3.64 -10.18
CA ILE A 100 1.05 -4.31 -9.24
C ILE A 100 0.89 -5.83 -9.23
N GLY A 101 0.27 -6.40 -10.27
CA GLY A 101 0.13 -7.85 -10.43
C GLY A 101 -1.02 -8.49 -9.63
N MET A 102 -1.98 -7.69 -9.14
CA MET A 102 -3.20 -8.24 -8.55
C MET A 102 -4.17 -8.73 -9.64
N PRO A 103 -5.05 -9.70 -9.32
CA PRO A 103 -6.09 -10.13 -10.24
C PRO A 103 -7.05 -8.96 -10.54
N LYS A 104 -7.70 -9.02 -11.71
CA LYS A 104 -8.66 -7.97 -12.13
C LYS A 104 -9.83 -7.83 -11.16
N GLU A 105 -10.26 -8.95 -10.59
CA GLU A 105 -11.34 -9.04 -9.61
C GLU A 105 -10.79 -9.68 -8.33
N PRO A 106 -10.13 -8.91 -7.45
CA PRO A 106 -9.62 -9.44 -6.20
C PRO A 106 -10.77 -9.74 -5.24
N ASP A 107 -10.72 -10.88 -4.56
CA ASP A 107 -11.64 -11.17 -3.46
C ASP A 107 -11.17 -10.45 -2.18
N VAL A 108 -11.60 -9.20 -2.08
CA VAL A 108 -11.29 -8.32 -0.94
C VAL A 108 -12.01 -8.79 0.33
N GLU A 109 -13.17 -9.43 0.21
CA GLU A 109 -13.96 -9.88 1.37
C GLU A 109 -13.22 -11.00 2.11
N SER A 110 -12.80 -12.05 1.39
CA SER A 110 -12.01 -13.14 1.97
C SER A 110 -10.67 -12.65 2.52
N PHE A 111 -10.02 -11.72 1.82
CA PHE A 111 -8.76 -11.12 2.26
C PHE A 111 -8.90 -10.34 3.58
N ILE A 112 -9.93 -9.50 3.71
CA ILE A 112 -10.21 -8.77 4.96
C ILE A 112 -10.67 -9.73 6.06
N GLY A 113 -11.40 -10.78 5.71
CA GLY A 113 -11.73 -11.88 6.62
C GLY A 113 -10.48 -12.48 7.26
N LEU A 114 -9.49 -12.85 6.45
CA LEU A 114 -8.21 -13.36 6.92
C LEU A 114 -7.47 -12.36 7.84
N TYR A 115 -7.44 -11.08 7.45
CA TYR A 115 -6.83 -10.03 8.25
C TYR A 115 -7.47 -9.90 9.64
N ASN A 116 -8.80 -9.94 9.72
CA ASN A 116 -9.54 -9.82 10.97
C ASN A 116 -9.47 -11.08 11.85
N SER A 117 -9.38 -12.26 11.23
CA SER A 117 -9.29 -13.56 11.93
C SER A 117 -7.87 -13.90 12.40
N GLY A 118 -6.83 -13.31 11.79
CA GLY A 118 -5.42 -13.67 11.94
C GLY A 118 -4.75 -13.34 13.28
N LYS A 119 -5.46 -13.38 14.41
CA LYS A 119 -4.88 -13.02 15.72
C LYS A 119 -3.85 -14.02 16.26
N ASN A 120 -3.76 -15.24 15.71
CA ASN A 120 -2.93 -16.32 16.27
C ASN A 120 -2.06 -17.09 15.26
N ILE A 121 -1.94 -16.66 13.99
CA ILE A 121 -1.15 -17.36 12.98
C ILE A 121 -0.21 -16.38 12.29
N GLU A 122 1.09 -16.64 12.36
CA GLU A 122 2.09 -15.88 11.63
C GLU A 122 2.12 -16.34 10.16
N LEU A 123 1.52 -15.54 9.28
CA LEU A 123 1.49 -15.78 7.85
C LEU A 123 2.61 -15.02 7.14
N ASN A 124 3.28 -15.68 6.20
CA ASN A 124 4.19 -15.00 5.27
C ASN A 124 3.41 -14.13 4.27
N SER A 125 4.12 -13.23 3.57
CA SER A 125 3.49 -12.26 2.67
C SER A 125 2.68 -12.91 1.54
N VAL A 126 3.13 -14.05 1.01
CA VAL A 126 2.41 -14.76 -0.05
C VAL A 126 1.10 -15.34 0.48
N SER A 127 1.14 -16.00 1.64
CA SER A 127 -0.05 -16.55 2.31
C SER A 127 -1.08 -15.48 2.67
N ARG A 128 -0.64 -14.26 3.00
CA ARG A 128 -1.55 -13.12 3.24
C ARG A 128 -2.27 -12.69 1.96
N MET A 129 -1.63 -12.80 0.79
CA MET A 129 -2.26 -12.43 -0.48
C MET A 129 -3.14 -13.51 -1.09
N THR A 130 -2.96 -14.78 -0.71
CA THR A 130 -3.70 -15.90 -1.31
C THR A 130 -5.21 -15.66 -1.42
N PRO A 131 -5.93 -15.13 -0.42
CA PRO A 131 -7.37 -14.90 -0.54
C PRO A 131 -7.77 -13.90 -1.64
N LEU A 132 -6.85 -13.03 -2.09
CA LEU A 132 -7.15 -12.11 -3.19
C LEU A 132 -7.31 -12.84 -4.53
N PHE A 133 -6.69 -14.02 -4.67
CA PHE A 133 -6.73 -14.82 -5.88
C PHE A 133 -7.84 -15.86 -5.74
N ARG A 134 -8.90 -15.73 -6.52
CA ARG A 134 -9.89 -16.79 -6.68
C ARG A 134 -9.22 -18.02 -7.30
N SER A 135 -9.58 -19.22 -6.85
CA SER A 135 -9.23 -20.44 -7.58
C SER A 135 -9.96 -20.43 -8.93
N GLU A 136 -9.30 -20.85 -10.01
CA GLU A 136 -9.88 -20.95 -11.36
C GLU A 136 -11.08 -21.93 -11.47
N ASP A 137 -11.52 -22.52 -10.35
CA ASP A 137 -12.62 -23.49 -10.25
C ASP A 137 -13.96 -22.86 -9.77
N GLU A 138 -14.08 -21.53 -9.70
CA GLU A 138 -15.33 -20.78 -9.44
C GLU A 138 -15.69 -19.82 -10.58
#